data_AF-A0A7C5JAU3-F1
#
_entry.id   AF-A0A7C5JAU3-F1
#
_cell.length_a   1.000
_cell.length_b   1.000
_cell.length_c   1.000
_cell.angle_alpha   90.00
_cell.angle_beta   90.00
_cell.angle_gamma   90.00
#
_symmetry.space_group_name_H-M   'P 1'
#
loop_
_entity.id
_entity.type
_entity.pdbx_description
1 polymer ?
#
loop_
_entity_poly.entity_id
_entity_poly.type
_entity_poly.pdbx_seq_one_letter_code
_entity_poly.pdbx_strand_id
1 'polypeptide(L)'
;MKRFTHETMWEILSYLEIIVSKAKPHEIISFQIPNPDKRADPDNSKRENAQQTPCLYYGWKVWFDLTELLQCRMMTPRSIDKESIILRYQKLDPADSFHQAEVKDKKEKYGIHSLFSTIRKNEEPAFLSHYVRTLKQAKIEKCRTVLDLGINRGDEFDLIRTIVDENIYR
;
A
#
# COMPACT_ATOMS: atom_id res chain seq x y z
N MET A 1 1.41 -24.35 -9.61
CA MET A 1 1.06 -23.10 -8.89
C MET A 1 0.30 -23.47 -7.63
N LYS A 2 0.68 -22.96 -6.46
CA LYS A 2 -0.02 -23.25 -5.20
C LYS A 2 -1.42 -22.62 -5.24
N ARG A 3 -2.41 -23.36 -4.75
CA ARG A 3 -3.78 -22.88 -4.53
C ARG A 3 -4.02 -22.81 -3.02
N PHE A 4 -4.55 -21.68 -2.56
CA PHE A 4 -5.00 -21.49 -1.19
C PHE A 4 -6.52 -21.49 -1.16
N THR A 5 -7.11 -22.28 -0.28
CA THR A 5 -8.56 -22.43 -0.13
C THR A 5 -8.96 -22.72 1.31
N HIS A 6 -8.08 -23.34 2.10
CA HIS A 6 -8.37 -23.76 3.46
C HIS A 6 -7.32 -23.26 4.45
N GLU A 7 -6.21 -22.73 3.94
CA GLU A 7 -5.09 -22.22 4.68
C GLU A 7 -5.44 -20.91 5.36
N THR A 8 -5.10 -20.81 6.63
CA THR A 8 -5.15 -19.58 7.41
C THR A 8 -4.17 -18.55 6.83
N MET A 9 -4.42 -17.27 7.09
CA MET A 9 -3.52 -16.21 6.66
C MET A 9 -2.10 -16.37 7.23
N TRP A 10 -1.96 -16.96 8.42
CA TRP A 10 -0.65 -17.30 8.98
C TRP A 10 0.10 -18.33 8.13
N GLU A 11 -0.56 -19.44 7.78
CA GLU A 11 0.05 -20.48 6.93
C GLU A 11 0.41 -19.94 5.54
N ILE A 12 -0.45 -19.08 4.98
CA ILE A 12 -0.21 -18.40 3.70
C ILE A 12 1.01 -17.48 3.81
N LEU A 13 1.07 -16.63 4.84
CA LEU A 13 2.19 -15.72 5.08
C LEU A 13 3.50 -16.50 5.21
N SER A 14 3.57 -17.49 6.12
CA SER A 14 4.79 -18.29 6.33
C SER A 14 5.25 -19.00 5.04
N TYR A 15 4.31 -19.52 4.25
CA TYR A 15 4.64 -20.13 2.97
C TYR A 15 5.20 -19.11 1.97
N LEU A 16 4.55 -17.95 1.84
CA LEU A 16 4.97 -16.92 0.89
C LEU A 16 6.28 -16.25 1.30
N GLU A 17 6.55 -16.04 2.59
CA GLU A 17 7.85 -15.53 3.08
C GLU A 17 9.03 -16.40 2.61
N ILE A 18 8.87 -17.73 2.67
CA ILE A 18 9.90 -18.68 2.20
C ILE A 18 10.11 -18.56 0.69
N ILE A 19 9.06 -18.31 -0.08
CA ILE A 19 9.16 -18.16 -1.53
C ILE A 19 9.76 -16.80 -1.90
N VAL A 20 9.23 -15.73 -1.31
CA VAL A 20 9.67 -14.35 -1.56
C VAL A 20 11.13 -14.17 -1.17
N SER A 21 11.59 -14.76 -0.06
CA SER A 21 13.00 -14.68 0.35
C SER A 21 13.96 -15.27 -0.69
N LYS A 22 13.53 -16.30 -1.44
CA LYS A 22 14.32 -16.94 -2.50
C LYS A 22 14.18 -16.28 -3.86
N ALA A 23 13.14 -15.46 -4.06
CA ALA A 23 12.88 -14.78 -5.32
C ALA A 23 13.89 -13.64 -5.56
N LYS A 24 14.22 -13.38 -6.83
CA LYS A 24 15.04 -12.24 -7.24
C LYS A 24 14.21 -10.94 -7.22
N PRO A 25 14.86 -9.76 -7.13
CA PRO A 25 14.17 -8.49 -7.36
C PRO A 25 13.35 -8.51 -8.65
N HIS A 26 12.16 -7.94 -8.62
CA HIS A 26 11.18 -7.89 -9.70
C HIS A 26 10.63 -9.24 -10.20
N GLU A 27 11.00 -10.36 -9.56
CA GLU A 27 10.40 -11.65 -9.87
C GLU A 27 8.92 -11.70 -9.45
N ILE A 28 8.10 -12.36 -10.27
CA ILE A 28 6.65 -12.47 -10.04
C ILE A 28 6.32 -13.83 -9.44
N ILE A 29 5.73 -13.80 -8.25
CA ILE A 29 5.21 -14.96 -7.55
C ILE A 29 3.71 -15.02 -7.80
N SER A 30 3.23 -16.15 -8.33
CA SER A 30 1.82 -16.35 -8.67
C SER A 30 1.21 -17.49 -7.87
N PHE A 31 -0.01 -17.29 -7.39
CA PHE A 31 -0.77 -18.30 -6.66
C PHE A 31 -2.27 -18.10 -6.87
N GLN A 32 -3.04 -19.18 -6.71
CA GLN A 32 -4.48 -19.16 -6.91
C GLN A 32 -5.21 -18.99 -5.58
N ILE A 33 -6.26 -18.18 -5.59
CA ILE A 33 -7.15 -17.95 -4.44
C ILE A 33 -8.62 -17.97 -4.89
N PRO A 34 -9.58 -18.13 -3.97
CA PRO A 34 -10.98 -17.87 -4.26
C PRO A 34 -11.19 -16.40 -4.63
N ASN A 35 -12.15 -16.12 -5.50
CA ASN A 35 -12.45 -14.77 -5.95
C ASN A 35 -12.91 -13.88 -4.77
N PRO A 36 -12.15 -12.83 -4.37
CA PRO A 36 -12.51 -11.97 -3.26
C PRO A 36 -13.82 -11.19 -3.45
N ASP A 37 -14.25 -10.95 -4.69
CA ASP A 37 -15.48 -10.22 -5.01
C ASP A 37 -16.75 -11.04 -4.77
N LYS A 38 -16.62 -12.36 -4.64
CA LYS A 38 -17.76 -13.27 -4.47
C LYS A 38 -18.33 -13.27 -3.06
N ARG A 39 -17.72 -12.55 -2.11
CA ARG A 39 -18.19 -12.52 -0.72
C ARG A 39 -18.34 -11.08 -0.23
N ALA A 40 -19.54 -10.77 0.24
CA ALA A 40 -19.91 -9.47 0.82
C ALA A 40 -19.87 -9.44 2.36
N ASP A 41 -19.62 -10.59 3.01
CA ASP A 41 -19.78 -10.72 4.47
C ASP A 41 -18.47 -10.45 5.23
N PRO A 42 -18.42 -9.48 6.17
CA PRO A 42 -17.21 -9.07 6.90
C PRO A 42 -16.65 -10.14 7.85
N ASP A 43 -17.48 -11.09 8.29
CA ASP A 43 -17.06 -12.14 9.21
C ASP A 43 -16.35 -13.27 8.44
N ASN A 44 -15.03 -13.09 8.38
CA ASN A 44 -14.03 -14.05 7.94
C ASN A 44 -14.15 -15.36 8.73
N SER A 45 -14.86 -16.34 8.18
CA SER A 45 -14.45 -17.74 8.02
C SER A 45 -15.67 -18.65 7.98
N LYS A 46 -15.63 -19.60 7.05
CA LYS A 46 -16.63 -20.65 6.76
C LYS A 46 -17.83 -20.19 5.92
N ARG A 47 -17.93 -20.78 4.74
CA ARG A 47 -18.93 -21.81 4.43
C ARG A 47 -18.43 -22.71 3.31
N GLU A 48 -19.10 -23.84 3.21
CA GLU A 48 -18.83 -24.97 2.35
C GLU A 48 -18.87 -24.59 0.86
N ASN A 49 -17.90 -25.08 0.10
CA ASN A 49 -18.02 -25.15 -1.36
C ASN A 49 -19.25 -26.00 -1.75
N ALA A 50 -19.60 -26.06 -3.04
CA ALA A 50 -20.64 -26.97 -3.56
C ALA A 50 -20.37 -28.47 -3.26
N GLN A 51 -19.24 -28.79 -2.61
CA GLN A 51 -18.76 -30.10 -2.18
C GLN A 51 -18.62 -30.24 -0.64
N GLN A 52 -19.30 -29.42 0.18
CA GLN A 52 -19.31 -29.53 1.67
C GLN A 52 -17.94 -29.33 2.37
N THR A 53 -16.94 -28.73 1.72
CA THR A 53 -15.63 -28.42 2.35
C THR A 53 -15.54 -26.94 2.74
N PRO A 54 -15.27 -26.59 4.01
CA PRO A 54 -15.24 -25.21 4.46
C PRO A 54 -14.03 -24.46 3.88
N CYS A 55 -14.29 -23.51 2.97
CA CYS A 55 -13.26 -22.66 2.38
C CYS A 55 -13.07 -21.38 3.21
N LEU A 56 -11.81 -20.97 3.41
CA LEU A 56 -11.46 -19.66 3.94
C LEU A 56 -11.45 -18.63 2.79
N TYR A 57 -12.12 -17.51 3.02
CA TYR A 57 -12.22 -16.39 2.10
C TYR A 57 -11.62 -15.16 2.76
N TYR A 58 -10.87 -14.38 1.99
CA TYR A 58 -10.27 -13.13 2.42
C TYR A 58 -10.58 -12.05 1.38
N GLY A 59 -11.06 -10.90 1.84
CA GLY A 59 -11.32 -9.74 0.98
C GLY A 59 -10.05 -9.07 0.47
N TRP A 60 -10.17 -8.18 -0.51
CA TRP A 60 -9.02 -7.51 -1.15
C TRP A 60 -8.07 -6.80 -0.20
N LYS A 61 -8.60 -6.15 0.85
CA LYS A 61 -7.77 -5.46 1.84
C LYS A 61 -6.73 -6.40 2.46
N VAL A 62 -7.13 -7.61 2.84
CA VAL A 62 -6.24 -8.58 3.49
C VAL A 62 -5.11 -9.00 2.54
N TRP A 63 -5.43 -9.23 1.27
CA TRP A 63 -4.42 -9.56 0.25
C TRP A 63 -3.49 -8.38 -0.03
N PHE A 64 -4.03 -7.16 -0.06
CA PHE A 64 -3.22 -5.96 -0.24
C PHE A 64 -2.27 -5.73 0.95
N ASP A 65 -2.77 -5.80 2.19
CA ASP A 65 -1.95 -5.68 3.41
C ASP A 65 -0.82 -6.74 3.43
N LEU A 66 -1.11 -7.96 2.96
CA LEU A 66 -0.10 -9.02 2.85
C LEU A 66 1.06 -8.64 1.92
N THR A 67 0.84 -7.80 0.89
CA THR A 67 1.93 -7.34 0.02
C THR A 67 2.93 -6.45 0.73
N GLU A 68 2.46 -5.62 1.66
CA GLU A 68 3.33 -4.74 2.46
C GLU A 68 4.24 -5.56 3.37
N LEU A 69 3.69 -6.57 4.06
CA LEU A 69 4.47 -7.49 4.91
C LEU A 69 5.53 -8.25 4.11
N LEU A 70 5.22 -8.65 2.89
CA LEU A 70 6.11 -9.40 2.00
C LEU A 70 7.06 -8.50 1.17
N GLN A 71 7.05 -7.18 1.37
CA GLN A 71 7.83 -6.22 0.56
C GLN A 71 7.63 -6.44 -0.95
N CYS A 72 6.39 -6.65 -1.35
CA CYS A 72 5.97 -6.88 -2.72
C CYS A 72 5.02 -5.76 -3.16
N ARG A 73 4.86 -5.60 -4.48
CA ARG A 73 3.69 -4.91 -5.04
C ARG A 73 2.70 -5.90 -5.64
N MET A 74 1.42 -5.60 -5.49
CA MET A 74 0.35 -6.36 -6.12
C MET A 74 0.25 -6.03 -7.60
N MET A 75 0.37 -7.03 -8.47
CA MET A 75 0.08 -6.89 -9.89
C MET A 75 -1.41 -7.12 -10.15
N THR A 76 -1.94 -6.61 -11.27
CA THR A 76 -3.33 -6.87 -11.69
C THR A 76 -3.62 -8.37 -11.67
N PRO A 77 -4.59 -8.82 -10.85
CA PRO A 77 -5.00 -10.22 -10.77
C PRO A 77 -5.49 -10.73 -12.13
N ARG A 78 -5.35 -12.04 -12.36
CA ARG A 78 -5.89 -12.69 -13.57
C ARG A 78 -7.07 -13.57 -13.20
N SER A 79 -8.19 -13.41 -13.88
CA SER A 79 -9.34 -14.30 -13.69
C SER A 79 -9.05 -15.68 -14.27
N ILE A 80 -9.41 -16.74 -13.54
CA ILE A 80 -9.46 -18.10 -14.08
C ILE A 80 -10.91 -18.38 -14.49
N ASP A 81 -11.82 -18.18 -13.55
CA ASP A 81 -13.26 -18.37 -13.71
C ASP A 81 -14.00 -17.43 -12.73
N LYS A 82 -15.31 -17.66 -12.54
CA LYS A 82 -16.14 -16.83 -11.65
C LYS A 82 -15.74 -16.97 -10.17
N GLU A 83 -15.19 -18.11 -9.78
CA GLU A 83 -14.96 -18.51 -8.38
C GLU A 83 -13.49 -18.42 -7.97
N SER A 84 -12.56 -18.33 -8.93
CA SER A 84 -11.12 -18.34 -8.67
C SER A 84 -10.34 -17.33 -9.51
N ILE A 85 -9.31 -16.77 -8.89
CA ILE A 85 -8.39 -15.84 -9.53
C ILE A 85 -6.93 -16.20 -9.21
N ILE A 86 -6.01 -15.65 -10.00
CA ILE A 86 -4.57 -15.71 -9.78
C ILE A 86 -4.12 -14.36 -9.23
N LEU A 87 -3.59 -14.37 -8.00
CA LEU A 87 -2.81 -13.27 -7.48
C LEU A 87 -1.37 -13.36 -7.94
N ARG A 88 -0.77 -12.20 -8.13
CA ARG A 88 0.57 -12.03 -8.69
C ARG A 88 1.27 -10.95 -7.88
N TYR A 89 2.24 -11.34 -7.07
CA TYR A 89 3.06 -10.42 -6.29
C TYR A 89 4.40 -10.28 -6.97
N GLN A 90 4.84 -9.04 -7.16
CA GLN A 90 6.18 -8.77 -7.66
C GLN A 90 7.06 -8.31 -6.50
N LYS A 91 8.18 -9.01 -6.28
CA LYS A 91 9.15 -8.63 -5.25
C LYS A 91 9.74 -7.27 -5.57
N LEU A 92 9.77 -6.38 -4.59
CA LEU A 92 10.44 -5.08 -4.72
C LEU A 92 11.96 -5.28 -4.61
N ASP A 93 12.71 -4.40 -5.26
CA ASP A 93 14.15 -4.33 -5.06
C ASP A 93 14.45 -3.44 -3.85
N PRO A 94 15.08 -3.94 -2.77
CA PRO A 94 15.49 -3.10 -1.65
C PRO A 94 16.48 -2.00 -2.07
N ALA A 95 17.27 -2.22 -3.12
CA ALA A 95 18.23 -1.25 -3.65
C ALA A 95 17.54 -0.04 -4.29
N ASP A 96 16.30 -0.18 -4.77
CA ASP A 96 15.50 0.91 -5.31
C ASP A 96 14.94 1.85 -4.21
N SER A 97 15.28 1.63 -2.94
CA SER A 97 14.88 2.49 -1.85
C SER A 97 15.68 3.80 -1.83
N PHE A 98 15.01 4.94 -1.63
CA PHE A 98 15.70 6.23 -1.42
C PHE A 98 16.60 6.22 -0.17
N HIS A 99 16.37 5.30 0.77
CA HIS A 99 17.23 5.13 1.92
C HIS A 99 18.60 4.55 1.54
N GLN A 100 18.66 3.71 0.51
CA GLN A 100 19.84 3.00 0.00
C GLN A 100 20.44 3.63 -1.26
N ALA A 101 19.71 4.54 -1.92
CA ALA A 101 20.19 5.26 -3.08
C ALA A 101 21.57 5.88 -2.83
N GLU A 102 22.52 5.58 -3.71
CA GLU A 102 23.83 6.22 -3.68
C GLU A 102 23.69 7.70 -4.04
N VAL A 103 24.04 8.58 -3.10
CA VAL A 103 24.02 10.02 -3.31
C VAL A 103 25.45 10.53 -3.29
N LYS A 104 25.85 11.26 -4.35
CA LYS A 104 27.19 11.84 -4.47
C LYS A 104 27.52 12.79 -3.32
N ASP A 105 26.54 13.56 -2.87
CA ASP A 105 26.62 14.40 -1.68
C ASP A 105 25.57 13.94 -0.66
N LYS A 106 26.02 13.53 0.53
CA LYS A 106 25.11 13.11 1.61
C LYS A 106 24.16 14.22 2.06
N LYS A 107 24.51 15.49 1.87
CA LYS A 107 23.63 16.64 2.16
C LYS A 107 22.42 16.69 1.21
N GLU A 108 22.57 16.16 0.01
CA GLU A 108 21.55 16.15 -1.04
C GLU A 108 20.66 14.90 -1.00
N LYS A 109 20.73 14.08 0.05
CA LYS A 109 19.87 12.88 0.20
C LYS A 109 18.38 13.21 0.12
N TYR A 110 18.00 14.40 0.57
CA TYR A 110 16.64 14.94 0.47
C TYR A 110 16.59 16.19 -0.41
N GLY A 111 17.56 16.36 -1.31
CA GLY A 111 17.60 17.48 -2.25
C GLY A 111 16.51 17.36 -3.32
N ILE A 112 16.36 18.43 -4.12
CA ILE A 112 15.33 18.50 -5.19
C ILE A 112 15.52 17.45 -6.28
N HIS A 113 16.73 16.93 -6.45
CA HIS A 113 17.06 15.87 -7.42
C HIS A 113 17.14 14.47 -6.80
N SER A 114 16.79 14.33 -5.52
CA SER A 114 16.80 13.03 -4.84
C SER A 114 15.61 12.16 -5.25
N LEU A 115 15.73 10.85 -5.07
CA LEU A 115 14.57 9.95 -5.25
C LEU A 115 13.42 10.32 -4.28
N PHE A 116 13.74 10.87 -3.11
CA PHE A 116 12.73 11.32 -2.15
C PHE A 116 11.86 12.46 -2.68
N SER A 117 12.40 13.39 -3.47
CA SER A 117 11.61 14.51 -4.02
C SER A 117 10.55 14.05 -5.04
N THR A 118 10.67 12.83 -5.56
CA THR A 118 9.68 12.24 -6.48
C THR A 118 8.43 11.72 -5.78
N ILE A 119 8.49 11.53 -4.46
CA ILE A 119 7.36 11.02 -3.67
C ILE A 119 6.31 12.12 -3.53
N ARG A 120 5.07 11.82 -3.93
CA ARG A 120 3.92 12.73 -3.76
C ARG A 120 3.04 12.25 -2.61
N LYS A 121 3.37 12.65 -1.38
CA LYS A 121 2.64 12.21 -0.17
C LYS A 121 1.15 12.54 -0.22
N ASN A 122 0.78 13.65 -0.84
CA ASN A 122 -0.61 14.08 -0.96
C ASN A 122 -1.46 13.18 -1.87
N GLU A 123 -0.84 12.29 -2.66
CA GLU A 123 -1.57 11.30 -3.46
C GLU A 123 -1.77 9.98 -2.71
N GLU A 124 -1.15 9.82 -1.53
CA GLU A 124 -1.26 8.61 -0.70
C GLU A 124 -2.47 8.74 0.24
N PRO A 125 -3.54 7.93 0.09
CA PRO A 125 -4.78 8.11 0.85
C PRO A 125 -4.59 8.03 2.37
N ALA A 126 -3.69 7.15 2.83
CA ALA A 126 -3.37 7.00 4.24
C ALA A 126 -2.77 8.29 4.82
N PHE A 127 -1.83 8.93 4.11
CA PHE A 127 -1.26 10.19 4.54
C PHE A 127 -2.27 11.33 4.42
N LEU A 128 -2.87 11.51 3.23
CA LEU A 128 -3.75 12.62 2.91
C LEU A 128 -4.94 12.71 3.87
N SER A 129 -5.61 11.58 4.13
CA SER A 129 -6.77 11.53 5.03
C SER A 129 -6.43 12.01 6.45
N HIS A 130 -5.32 11.51 7.01
CA HIS A 130 -4.88 11.90 8.35
C HIS A 130 -4.40 13.36 8.40
N TYR A 131 -3.69 13.81 7.37
CA TYR A 131 -3.20 15.18 7.31
C TYR A 131 -4.35 16.20 7.21
N VAL A 132 -5.32 16.00 6.31
CA VAL A 132 -6.52 16.85 6.20
C VAL A 132 -7.31 16.88 7.50
N ARG A 133 -7.53 15.72 8.13
CA ARG A 133 -8.24 15.66 9.42
C ARG A 133 -7.52 16.48 10.49
N THR A 134 -6.20 16.38 10.54
CA THR A 134 -5.37 17.11 11.52
C THR A 134 -5.44 18.61 11.30
N LEU A 135 -5.33 19.08 10.05
CA LEU A 135 -5.46 20.50 9.71
C LEU A 135 -6.81 21.09 10.14
N LYS A 136 -7.91 20.36 9.90
CA LYS A 136 -9.25 20.78 10.33
C LYS A 136 -9.38 20.82 11.85
N GLN A 137 -8.84 19.84 12.55
CA GLN A 137 -8.87 19.82 14.03
C GLN A 137 -8.02 20.94 14.63
N ALA A 138 -6.90 21.28 13.99
CA ALA A 138 -6.06 22.41 14.36
C ALA A 138 -6.67 23.78 13.99
N LYS A 139 -7.82 23.80 13.30
CA LYS A 139 -8.49 25.02 12.81
C LYS A 139 -7.54 25.87 11.97
N ILE A 140 -6.90 25.23 10.98
CA ILE A 140 -5.88 25.84 10.12
C ILE A 140 -6.35 27.18 9.52
N GLU A 141 -7.65 27.35 9.28
CA GLU A 141 -8.26 28.59 8.77
C GLU A 141 -8.17 29.79 9.73
N LYS A 142 -7.81 29.56 11.00
CA LYS A 142 -7.60 30.60 12.01
C LYS A 142 -6.11 30.86 12.29
N CYS A 143 -5.23 30.01 11.78
CA CYS A 143 -3.80 30.10 12.00
C CYS A 143 -3.21 31.12 11.03
N ARG A 144 -2.80 32.30 11.53
CA ARG A 144 -2.20 33.38 10.72
C ARG A 144 -0.83 33.06 10.14
N THR A 145 -0.13 32.11 10.75
CA THR A 145 1.23 31.76 10.38
C THR A 145 1.39 30.25 10.52
N VAL A 146 1.97 29.63 9.49
CA VAL A 146 2.28 28.21 9.45
C VAL A 146 3.78 28.09 9.20
N LEU A 147 4.45 27.34 10.06
CA LEU A 147 5.86 27.00 9.89
C LEU A 147 5.94 25.52 9.53
N ASP A 148 6.46 25.23 8.34
CA ASP A 148 6.78 23.88 7.92
C ASP A 148 8.29 23.64 8.09
N LEU A 149 8.66 22.55 8.73
CA LEU A 149 10.05 22.23 9.10
C LEU A 149 10.48 20.94 8.40
N GLY A 150 11.67 20.96 7.81
CA GLY A 150 12.18 19.78 7.08
C GLY A 150 11.44 19.52 5.77
N ILE A 151 10.94 20.59 5.15
CA ILE A 151 10.22 20.58 3.88
C ILE A 151 11.15 20.17 2.73
N ASN A 152 10.65 19.33 1.82
CA ASN A 152 11.30 19.07 0.54
C ASN A 152 10.66 19.95 -0.57
N ARG A 153 9.51 19.56 -1.11
CA ARG A 153 8.80 20.29 -2.17
C ARG A 153 7.76 21.28 -1.67
N GLY A 154 7.35 21.16 -0.40
CA GLY A 154 6.28 21.97 0.17
C GLY A 154 4.88 21.58 -0.31
N ASP A 155 4.71 20.33 -0.75
CA ASP A 155 3.42 19.77 -1.17
C ASP A 155 2.36 19.96 -0.05
N GLU A 156 2.78 19.97 1.21
CA GLU A 156 1.96 20.26 2.38
C GLU A 156 1.24 21.63 2.31
N PHE A 157 1.92 22.68 1.81
CA PHE A 157 1.32 24.02 1.65
C PHE A 157 0.31 24.07 0.50
N ASP A 158 0.54 23.34 -0.58
CA ASP A 158 -0.40 23.26 -1.69
C ASP A 158 -1.77 22.76 -1.20
N LEU A 159 -1.77 21.76 -0.31
CA LEU A 159 -3.00 21.28 0.30
C LEU A 159 -3.63 22.31 1.24
N ILE A 160 -2.85 22.99 2.09
CA ILE A 160 -3.37 24.03 2.99
C ILE A 160 -4.09 25.13 2.20
N ARG A 161 -3.56 25.55 1.05
CA ARG A 161 -4.18 26.55 0.16
C ARG A 161 -5.53 26.11 -0.41
N THR A 162 -5.80 24.81 -0.50
CA THR A 162 -7.12 24.31 -0.89
C THR A 162 -8.16 24.36 0.24
N ILE A 163 -7.71 24.43 1.49
CA ILE A 163 -8.56 24.42 2.69
C ILE A 163 -8.82 25.84 3.19
N VAL A 164 -7.82 26.70 3.11
CA VAL A 164 -7.84 28.07 3.64
C VAL A 164 -8.19 29.05 2.53
N ASP A 165 -9.09 30.00 2.83
CA ASP A 165 -9.41 31.09 1.89
C ASP A 165 -8.24 32.09 1.82
N GLU A 166 -7.59 32.17 0.66
CA GLU A 166 -6.48 33.09 0.41
C GLU A 166 -6.84 34.57 0.67
N ASN A 167 -8.13 34.94 0.57
CA ASN A 167 -8.57 36.31 0.82
C ASN A 167 -8.45 36.73 2.30
N ILE A 168 -8.35 35.77 3.23
CA ILE A 168 -8.17 36.05 4.66
C ILE A 168 -6.71 36.42 4.98
N TYR A 169 -5.78 36.10 4.07
CA TYR A 169 -4.33 36.15 4.30
C TYR A 169 -3.58 37.08 3.33
N ARG A 170 -4.29 37.76 2.43
CA ARG A 170 -3.79 38.90 1.63
C ARG A 170 -3.86 40.18 2.44
#